data_AF-A0A3E1D7M4-F1
#
_entry.id   AF-A0A3E1D7M4-F1
#
_cell.length_a   1.000
_cell.length_b   1.000
_cell.length_c   1.000
_cell.angle_alpha   90.00
_cell.angle_beta   90.00
_cell.angle_gamma   90.00
#
_symmetry.space_group_name_H-M   'P 1'
#
loop_
_entity.id
_entity.type
_entity.pdbx_description
1 polymer ?
#
loop_
_entity_poly.entity_id
_entity_poly.type
_entity_poly.pdbx_seq_one_letter_code
_entity_poly.pdbx_strand_id
1 'polypeptide(L)'
;MSAYSNAVKEYIDRYKREVDDNPLIDPHNLAAWAYQNGLHKPSTKTIIDLIAKDIAQLFREEYRTDQYGRRYRAKHAVIKKQGNKTMSLWADMDDINAPHSHFQKSIAQRRSQIVGDCYQLKTDADVYNDKRKSAEPIQVILDFTVDVEELQMPFNKAA
;
A
#
# COMPACT_ATOMS: atom_id res chain seq x y z
N MET A 1 28.00 12.53 -9.67
CA MET A 1 27.32 11.42 -8.95
C MET A 1 27.59 11.58 -7.46
N SER A 2 26.63 11.25 -6.60
CA SER A 2 26.83 11.34 -5.15
C SER A 2 27.77 10.22 -4.64
N ALA A 3 28.43 10.43 -3.50
CA ALA A 3 29.27 9.39 -2.87
C ALA A 3 28.47 8.09 -2.62
N TYR A 4 27.19 8.21 -2.27
CA TYR A 4 26.28 7.08 -2.13
C TYR A 4 26.08 6.34 -3.47
N SER A 5 25.84 7.08 -4.56
CA SER A 5 25.67 6.48 -5.90
C SER A 5 26.93 5.73 -6.36
N ASN A 6 28.12 6.20 -5.98
CA ASN A 6 29.37 5.53 -6.31
C ASN A 6 29.55 4.23 -5.50
N ALA A 7 29.28 4.26 -4.19
CA ALA A 7 29.33 3.06 -3.35
C ALA A 7 28.35 1.97 -3.82
N VAL A 8 27.15 2.38 -4.26
CA VAL A 8 26.15 1.45 -4.83
C VAL A 8 26.65 0.77 -6.09
N LYS A 9 27.25 1.53 -7.02
CA LYS A 9 27.85 0.97 -8.24
C LYS A 9 28.97 -0.02 -7.93
N GLU A 10 29.83 0.32 -6.98
CA GLU A 10 30.97 -0.51 -6.61
C GLU A 10 30.56 -1.90 -6.11
N TYR A 11 29.55 -2.00 -5.23
CA TYR A 11 29.10 -3.31 -4.78
C TYR A 11 28.26 -4.06 -5.82
N ILE A 12 27.60 -3.38 -6.77
CA ILE A 12 26.93 -4.03 -7.92
C ILE A 12 27.97 -4.75 -8.78
N ASP A 13 29.04 -4.05 -9.16
CA ASP A 13 30.10 -4.62 -10.00
C ASP A 13 30.88 -5.72 -9.26
N ARG A 14 30.94 -5.64 -7.93
CA ARG A 14 31.51 -6.71 -7.09
C ARG A 14 30.59 -7.93 -7.00
N TYR A 15 29.28 -7.75 -6.82
CA TYR A 15 28.30 -8.84 -6.78
C TYR A 15 28.31 -9.67 -8.07
N LYS A 16 28.38 -9.01 -9.24
CA LYS A 16 28.48 -9.70 -10.54
C LYS A 16 29.71 -10.60 -10.66
N ARG A 17 30.83 -10.16 -10.11
CA ARG A 17 32.10 -10.90 -10.14
C ARG A 17 32.16 -12.05 -9.14
N GLU A 18 31.57 -11.86 -7.96
CA GLU A 18 31.76 -12.77 -6.81
C GLU A 18 30.60 -13.74 -6.57
N VAL A 19 29.38 -13.41 -7.04
CA VAL A 19 28.17 -14.17 -6.71
C VAL A 19 27.48 -14.70 -7.97
N ASP A 20 27.12 -13.80 -8.89
CA ASP A 20 26.32 -14.16 -10.05
C ASP A 20 26.55 -13.18 -11.22
N ASP A 21 27.17 -13.66 -12.29
CA ASP A 21 27.39 -12.90 -13.54
C ASP A 21 26.18 -12.99 -14.50
N ASN A 22 25.04 -13.49 -14.01
CA ASN A 22 23.80 -13.49 -14.77
C ASN A 22 23.40 -12.05 -15.14
N PRO A 23 23.00 -11.79 -16.40
CA PRO A 23 22.47 -10.49 -16.81
C PRO A 23 21.21 -10.06 -16.04
N LEU A 24 20.50 -10.99 -15.39
CA LEU A 24 19.33 -10.72 -14.56
C LEU A 24 19.71 -10.68 -13.08
N ILE A 25 19.65 -9.49 -12.46
CA ILE A 25 19.95 -9.29 -11.04
C ILE A 25 18.65 -9.04 -10.28
N ASP A 26 18.38 -9.85 -9.27
CA ASP A 26 17.38 -9.54 -8.24
C ASP A 26 17.95 -8.50 -7.25
N PRO A 27 17.40 -7.28 -7.19
CA PRO A 27 17.85 -6.25 -6.27
C PRO A 27 17.77 -6.66 -4.79
N HIS A 28 16.86 -7.56 -4.41
CA HIS A 28 16.74 -8.03 -3.03
C HIS A 28 17.94 -8.89 -2.64
N ASN A 29 18.34 -9.83 -3.48
CA ASN A 29 19.51 -10.69 -3.25
C ASN A 29 20.80 -9.87 -3.22
N LEU A 30 20.96 -8.93 -4.17
CA LEU A 30 22.08 -7.99 -4.19
C LEU A 30 22.16 -7.15 -2.91
N ALA A 31 21.03 -6.58 -2.47
CA ALA A 31 20.99 -5.77 -1.25
C ALA A 31 21.30 -6.60 0.01
N ALA A 32 20.79 -7.83 0.10
CA ALA A 32 21.08 -8.75 1.20
C ALA A 32 22.57 -9.11 1.25
N TRP A 33 23.16 -9.45 0.11
CA TRP A 33 24.60 -9.73 0.02
C TRP A 33 25.45 -8.51 0.39
N ALA A 34 25.11 -7.32 -0.13
CA ALA A 34 25.84 -6.10 0.17
C ALA A 34 25.78 -5.73 1.66
N TYR A 35 24.63 -5.97 2.31
CA TYR A 35 24.47 -5.79 3.75
C TYR A 35 25.32 -6.78 4.55
N GLN A 36 25.25 -8.07 4.22
CA GLN A 36 26.01 -9.14 4.89
C GLN A 36 27.53 -8.96 4.77
N ASN A 37 28.00 -8.42 3.65
CA ASN A 37 29.41 -8.12 3.41
C ASN A 37 29.84 -6.73 3.92
N GLY A 38 28.95 -6.00 4.60
CA GLY A 38 29.25 -4.68 5.18
C GLY A 38 29.46 -3.55 4.16
N LEU A 39 29.14 -3.79 2.88
CA LEU A 39 29.28 -2.85 1.76
C LEU A 39 28.16 -1.82 1.73
N HIS A 40 26.99 -2.19 2.25
CA HIS A 40 25.86 -1.29 2.40
C HIS A 40 25.39 -1.25 3.85
N LYS A 41 25.44 -0.05 4.45
CA LYS A 41 24.89 0.20 5.78
C LYS A 41 23.65 1.07 5.64
N PRO A 42 22.46 0.56 6.01
CA PRO A 42 21.25 1.38 5.96
C PRO A 42 21.41 2.56 6.91
N SER A 43 20.92 3.73 6.48
CA SER A 43 20.87 4.90 7.36
C SER A 43 19.87 4.66 8.50
N THR A 44 20.06 5.33 9.63
CA THR A 44 19.07 5.30 10.74
C THR A 44 17.67 5.67 10.25
N LYS A 45 17.57 6.61 9.29
CA LYS A 45 16.31 6.97 8.65
C LYS A 45 15.66 5.78 7.93
N THR A 46 16.43 5.02 7.15
CA THR A 46 15.94 3.83 6.44
C THR A 46 15.41 2.78 7.40
N ILE A 47 16.10 2.57 8.53
CA ILE A 47 15.68 1.62 9.57
C ILE A 47 14.37 2.09 10.22
N ILE A 48 14.28 3.36 10.61
CA ILE A 48 13.06 3.94 11.19
C ILE A 48 11.89 3.84 10.21
N ASP A 49 12.10 4.17 8.93
CA ASP A 49 11.05 4.12 7.91
C ASP A 49 10.56 2.68 7.68
N LEU A 50 11.43 1.68 7.76
CA LEU A 50 11.06 0.26 7.70
C LEU A 50 10.22 -0.16 8.91
N ILE A 51 10.66 0.16 10.13
CA ILE A 51 9.92 -0.13 11.37
C ILE A 51 8.55 0.55 11.37
N ALA A 52 8.49 1.82 10.94
CA ALA A 52 7.23 2.55 10.82
C ALA A 52 6.28 1.91 9.80
N LYS A 53 6.81 1.32 8.72
CA LYS A 53 6.01 0.58 7.74
C LYS A 53 5.38 -0.68 8.35
N ASP A 54 6.14 -1.41 9.16
CA ASP A 54 5.65 -2.62 9.85
C ASP A 54 4.56 -2.27 10.88
N ILE A 55 4.77 -1.22 11.68
CA ILE A 55 3.76 -0.70 12.62
C ILE A 55 2.49 -0.28 11.86
N ALA A 56 2.64 0.47 10.76
CA ALA A 56 1.50 0.89 9.95
C ALA A 56 0.78 -0.30 9.29
N GLN A 57 1.48 -1.39 8.98
CA GLN A 57 0.86 -2.62 8.48
C GLN A 57 -0.02 -3.25 9.56
N LEU A 58 0.51 -3.42 10.78
CA LEU A 58 -0.28 -3.94 11.90
C LEU A 58 -1.51 -3.07 12.18
N PHE A 59 -1.39 -1.74 12.11
CA PHE A 59 -2.53 -0.82 12.26
C PHE A 59 -3.60 -1.02 11.18
N ARG A 60 -3.24 -1.40 9.95
CA ARG A 60 -4.21 -1.72 8.88
C ARG A 60 -4.92 -3.04 9.11
N GLU A 61 -4.23 -4.00 9.70
CA GLU A 61 -4.71 -5.37 9.87
C GLU A 61 -5.53 -5.56 11.15
N GLU A 62 -5.51 -4.58 12.05
CA GLU A 62 -6.34 -4.63 13.24
C GLU A 62 -7.81 -4.37 12.91
N TYR A 63 -8.63 -5.40 13.07
CA TYR A 63 -10.09 -5.34 12.98
C TYR A 63 -10.71 -5.71 14.32
N ARG A 64 -11.79 -5.02 14.67
CA ARG A 64 -12.63 -5.33 15.83
C ARG A 64 -14.05 -5.56 15.36
N THR A 65 -14.87 -6.14 16.24
CA THR A 65 -16.30 -6.39 15.99
C THR A 65 -17.08 -5.61 17.03
N ASP A 66 -18.09 -4.86 16.59
CA ASP A 66 -18.93 -4.11 17.51
C ASP A 66 -20.06 -4.97 18.12
N GLN A 67 -20.85 -4.37 19.02
CA GLN A 67 -21.99 -5.03 19.67
C GLN A 67 -23.08 -5.51 18.71
N TYR A 68 -23.10 -5.03 17.46
CA TYR A 68 -24.05 -5.43 16.43
C TYR A 68 -23.45 -6.48 15.47
N GLY A 69 -22.26 -7.00 15.76
CA GLY A 69 -21.58 -8.01 14.94
C GLY A 69 -20.87 -7.46 13.70
N ARG A 70 -20.76 -6.13 13.55
CA ARG A 70 -20.11 -5.51 12.38
C ARG A 70 -18.60 -5.50 12.59
N ARG A 71 -17.86 -6.05 11.63
CA ARG A 71 -16.39 -5.96 11.61
C ARG A 71 -15.95 -4.62 11.06
N TYR A 72 -15.12 -3.89 11.80
CA TYR A 72 -14.57 -2.60 11.39
C TYR A 72 -13.06 -2.57 11.59
N ARG A 73 -12.37 -1.75 10.79
CA ARG A 73 -10.95 -1.49 10.97
C ARG A 73 -10.77 -0.59 12.20
N ALA A 74 -9.96 -1.03 13.15
CA ALA A 74 -9.76 -0.31 14.40
C ALA A 74 -9.04 1.02 14.18
N LYS A 75 -8.00 1.05 13.35
CA LYS A 75 -7.14 2.23 13.17
C LYS A 75 -7.26 2.86 11.79
N HIS A 76 -7.29 4.19 11.76
CA HIS A 76 -7.54 4.99 10.56
C HIS A 76 -6.39 5.94 10.27
N ALA A 77 -5.88 5.88 9.04
CA ALA A 77 -4.80 6.72 8.57
C ALA A 77 -5.32 8.02 7.93
N VAL A 78 -4.58 9.11 8.15
CA VAL A 78 -4.69 10.37 7.41
C VAL A 78 -3.33 10.72 6.84
N ILE A 79 -3.28 10.89 5.53
CA ILE A 79 -2.11 11.44 4.85
C ILE A 79 -2.13 12.97 4.99
N LYS A 80 -1.06 13.52 5.57
CA LYS A 80 -0.85 14.96 5.73
C LYS A 80 0.48 15.36 5.09
N LYS A 81 0.44 16.36 4.21
CA LYS A 81 1.65 17.03 3.73
C LYS A 81 2.02 18.13 4.70
N GLN A 82 3.26 18.15 5.17
CA GLN A 82 3.83 19.20 6.00
C GLN A 82 5.19 19.59 5.42
N GLY A 83 5.23 20.76 4.76
CA GLY A 83 6.37 21.15 3.93
C GLY A 83 6.66 20.09 2.85
N ASN A 84 7.91 19.65 2.77
CA ASN A 84 8.35 18.62 1.81
C ASN A 84 8.14 17.18 2.29
N LYS A 85 7.52 16.97 3.46
CA LYS A 85 7.29 15.64 4.03
C LYS A 85 5.83 15.24 3.93
N THR A 86 5.60 14.00 3.52
CA THR A 86 4.29 13.35 3.62
C THR A 86 4.30 12.43 4.83
N MET A 87 3.32 12.60 5.72
CA MET A 87 3.19 11.84 6.95
C MET A 87 1.87 11.07 6.95
N SER A 88 1.89 9.85 7.50
CA SER A 88 0.69 9.05 7.76
C SER A 88 0.40 9.08 9.25
N LEU A 89 -0.60 9.85 9.67
CA LEU A 89 -1.03 9.89 11.06
C LEU A 89 -2.13 8.84 11.27
N TRP A 90 -2.07 8.11 12.37
CA TRP A 90 -3.01 7.05 12.70
C TRP A 90 -3.75 7.39 13.99
N ALA A 91 -5.04 7.06 14.03
CA ALA A 91 -5.85 7.15 15.24
C ALA A 91 -6.70 5.90 15.37
N ASP A 92 -6.98 5.51 16.60
CA ASP A 92 -7.86 4.39 16.94
C ASP A 92 -9.31 4.89 17.02
N MET A 93 -10.24 4.23 16.31
CA MET A 93 -11.65 4.61 16.25
C MET A 93 -12.33 4.57 17.63
N ASP A 94 -11.85 3.72 18.54
CA ASP A 94 -12.42 3.56 19.87
C ASP A 94 -11.76 4.47 20.93
N ASP A 95 -10.74 5.24 20.56
CA ASP A 95 -10.13 6.23 21.46
C ASP A 95 -10.95 7.52 21.50
N ILE A 96 -11.56 7.80 22.65
CA ILE A 96 -12.41 8.97 22.89
C ILE A 96 -11.65 10.31 22.71
N ASN A 97 -10.32 10.29 22.83
CA ASN A 97 -9.49 11.49 22.66
C ASN A 97 -9.12 11.74 21.19
N ALA A 98 -9.38 10.78 20.30
CA ALA A 98 -9.09 10.94 18.88
C ALA A 98 -10.04 11.99 18.24
N PRO A 99 -9.51 13.04 17.57
CA PRO A 99 -10.35 14.10 17.03
C PRO A 99 -11.31 13.60 15.94
N HIS A 100 -12.59 13.98 16.01
CA HIS A 100 -13.58 13.65 14.98
C HIS A 100 -13.13 14.06 13.56
N SER A 101 -12.46 15.20 13.44
CA SER A 101 -11.93 15.71 12.17
C SER A 101 -10.88 14.79 11.53
N HIS A 102 -10.17 13.99 12.32
CA HIS A 102 -9.25 12.97 11.80
C HIS A 102 -10.01 11.89 11.04
N PHE A 103 -11.10 11.36 11.59
CA PHE A 103 -11.89 10.31 10.96
C PHE A 103 -12.66 10.83 9.74
N GLN A 104 -13.23 12.04 9.81
CA GLN A 104 -13.83 12.69 8.65
C GLN A 104 -12.85 12.74 7.47
N LYS A 105 -11.62 13.19 7.74
CA LYS A 105 -10.57 13.27 6.73
C LYS A 105 -10.10 11.89 6.25
N SER A 106 -9.95 10.93 7.16
CA SER A 106 -9.55 9.56 6.80
C SER A 106 -10.57 8.90 5.86
N ILE A 107 -11.86 9.02 6.17
CA ILE A 107 -12.95 8.47 5.36
C ILE A 107 -13.00 9.19 4.01
N ALA A 108 -12.88 10.52 3.98
CA ALA A 108 -12.84 11.29 2.74
C ALA A 108 -11.67 10.89 1.84
N GLN A 109 -10.47 10.72 2.40
CA GLN A 109 -9.28 10.29 1.64
C GLN A 109 -9.46 8.88 1.06
N ARG A 110 -10.00 7.94 1.85
CA ARG A 110 -10.29 6.59 1.37
C ARG A 110 -11.34 6.59 0.27
N ARG A 111 -12.39 7.42 0.40
CA ARG A 111 -13.39 7.59 -0.66
C ARG A 111 -12.76 8.13 -1.94
N SER A 112 -11.90 9.15 -1.85
CA SER A 112 -11.19 9.68 -3.01
C SER A 112 -10.27 8.64 -3.65
N GLN A 113 -9.62 7.78 -2.86
CA GLN A 113 -8.83 6.67 -3.39
C GLN A 113 -9.70 5.69 -4.18
N ILE A 114 -10.84 5.25 -3.63
CA ILE A 114 -11.79 4.37 -4.32
C ILE A 114 -12.22 4.97 -5.67
N VAL A 115 -12.55 6.27 -5.70
CA VAL A 115 -12.90 6.96 -6.94
C VAL A 115 -11.76 6.94 -7.95
N GLY A 116 -10.52 7.17 -7.52
CA GLY A 116 -9.34 7.10 -8.37
C GLY A 116 -9.13 5.71 -8.97
N ASP A 117 -9.26 4.67 -8.16
CA ASP A 117 -9.12 3.28 -8.60
C ASP A 117 -10.23 2.91 -9.61
N CYS A 118 -11.48 3.33 -9.35
CA CYS A 118 -12.61 3.12 -10.27
C CYS A 118 -12.43 3.85 -11.61
N TYR A 119 -11.96 5.09 -11.56
CA TYR A 119 -11.67 5.88 -12.76
C TYR A 119 -10.61 5.21 -13.63
N GLN A 120 -9.51 4.74 -13.02
CA GLN A 120 -8.45 4.05 -13.74
C GLN A 120 -8.95 2.75 -14.36
N LEU A 121 -9.65 1.91 -13.59
CA LEU A 121 -10.21 0.64 -14.05
C LEU A 121 -11.12 0.82 -15.28
N LYS A 122 -12.04 1.80 -15.22
CA LYS A 122 -12.95 2.09 -16.34
C LYS A 122 -12.19 2.58 -17.57
N THR A 123 -11.24 3.48 -17.38
CA THR A 123 -10.40 4.01 -18.46
C THR A 123 -9.63 2.89 -19.16
N ASP A 124 -9.05 1.97 -18.39
CA ASP A 124 -8.31 0.83 -18.93
C ASP A 124 -9.21 -0.11 -19.74
N ALA A 125 -10.42 -0.41 -19.25
CA ALA A 125 -11.40 -1.22 -19.95
C ALA A 125 -11.85 -0.56 -21.26
N ASP A 126 -12.11 0.75 -21.25
CA ASP A 126 -12.52 1.50 -22.44
C ASP A 126 -11.43 1.50 -23.50
N VAL A 127 -10.19 1.84 -23.11
CA VAL A 127 -9.04 1.83 -24.03
C VAL A 127 -8.79 0.42 -24.59
N TYR A 128 -8.98 -0.62 -23.78
CA TYR A 128 -8.88 -2.00 -24.24
C TYR A 128 -9.96 -2.33 -25.29
N ASN A 129 -11.21 -2.00 -24.99
CA ASN A 129 -12.36 -2.24 -25.87
C ASN A 129 -12.18 -1.52 -27.21
N ASP A 130 -11.76 -0.25 -27.19
CA ASP A 130 -11.52 0.55 -28.39
C ASP A 130 -10.41 -0.03 -29.28
N LYS A 131 -9.33 -0.52 -28.65
CA LYS A 131 -8.19 -1.12 -29.37
C LYS A 131 -8.57 -2.44 -30.04
N ARG A 132 -9.38 -3.26 -29.38
CA ARG A 132 -9.71 -4.62 -29.86
C ARG A 132 -10.97 -4.66 -30.72
N LYS A 133 -11.86 -3.66 -30.58
CA LYS A 133 -13.18 -3.64 -31.23
C LYS A 133 -13.91 -4.98 -31.07
N SER A 134 -13.88 -5.50 -29.85
CA SER A 134 -14.54 -6.77 -29.53
C SER A 134 -16.03 -6.67 -29.82
N ALA A 135 -16.63 -7.74 -30.37
CA ALA A 135 -18.08 -7.84 -30.51
C ALA A 135 -18.77 -7.80 -29.14
N GLU A 136 -18.09 -8.30 -28.11
CA GLU A 136 -18.51 -8.27 -26.71
C GLU A 136 -17.52 -7.41 -25.91
N PRO A 137 -17.76 -6.10 -25.75
CA PRO A 137 -16.90 -5.21 -24.99
C PRO A 137 -17.03 -5.45 -23.48
N ILE A 138 -15.91 -5.36 -22.76
CA ILE A 138 -15.88 -5.48 -21.30
C ILE A 138 -16.72 -4.36 -20.69
N GLN A 139 -17.74 -4.72 -19.89
CA GLN A 139 -18.55 -3.78 -19.14
C GLN A 139 -18.04 -3.67 -17.71
N VAL A 140 -17.78 -2.44 -17.25
CA VAL A 140 -17.39 -2.15 -15.86
C VAL A 140 -18.48 -1.30 -15.23
N ILE A 141 -19.28 -1.92 -14.36
CA ILE A 141 -20.31 -1.25 -13.55
C ILE A 141 -19.62 -0.71 -12.29
N LEU A 142 -19.72 0.59 -12.06
CA LEU A 142 -19.11 1.28 -10.90
C LEU A 142 -20.14 1.62 -9.81
N ASP A 143 -21.38 1.14 -9.97
CA ASP A 143 -22.39 1.16 -8.91
C ASP A 143 -22.23 -0.10 -8.05
N PHE A 144 -21.60 0.08 -6.88
CA PHE A 144 -21.33 -1.01 -5.94
C PHE A 144 -22.44 -1.22 -4.91
N THR A 145 -23.64 -0.65 -5.11
CA THR A 145 -24.72 -0.71 -4.12
C THR A 145 -25.04 -2.16 -3.76
N VAL A 146 -25.27 -3.01 -4.77
CA VAL A 146 -25.58 -4.43 -4.56
C VAL A 146 -24.38 -5.20 -4.01
N ASP A 147 -23.17 -4.93 -4.50
CA ASP A 147 -21.95 -5.60 -4.00
C ASP A 147 -21.73 -5.34 -2.50
N VAL A 148 -21.98 -4.11 -2.05
CA VAL A 148 -21.88 -3.73 -0.63
C VAL A 148 -22.99 -4.39 0.19
N GLU A 149 -24.22 -4.42 -0.32
CA GLU A 149 -25.35 -5.09 0.34
C GLU A 149 -25.09 -6.59 0.52
N GLU A 150 -24.57 -7.26 -0.52
CA GLU A 150 -24.20 -8.67 -0.47
C GLU A 150 -23.15 -8.95 0.60
N LEU A 151 -22.10 -8.12 0.68
CA LEU A 151 -21.05 -8.25 1.71
C LEU A 151 -21.54 -7.96 3.14
N GLN A 152 -22.63 -7.20 3.28
CA GLN A 152 -23.26 -6.91 4.57
C GLN A 152 -24.21 -8.02 5.03
N MET A 153 -24.61 -8.93 4.14
CA MET A 153 -25.43 -10.06 4.54
C MET A 153 -24.66 -10.93 5.55
N PRO A 154 -25.27 -11.27 6.70
CA PRO A 154 -24.63 -12.19 7.63
C PRO A 154 -24.41 -13.53 6.93
N PHE A 155 -23.20 -14.07 7.01
CA PHE A 155 -22.92 -15.43 6.56
C PHE A 155 -23.79 -16.40 7.37
N ASN A 156 -24.94 -16.79 6.84
CA ASN A 156 -25.67 -17.95 7.30
C ASN A 156 -24.81 -19.17 6.95
N LYS A 157 -23.99 -19.64 7.90
CA LYS A 157 -23.48 -21.00 7.81
C LYS A 157 -24.72 -21.90 7.85
N ALA A 158 -25.04 -22.54 6.73
CA ALA A 158 -25.95 -23.67 6.73
C ALA A 158 -25.43 -24.67 7.78
N ALA A 159 -26.32 -25.00 8.73
CA ALA A 159 -26.08 -25.94 9.82
C ALA A 159 -25.84 -27.36 9.29
#